data_AF-A0A379M2S0-F1
#
_entry.id   AF-A0A379M2S0-F1
#
_cell.length_a   1.000
_cell.length_b   1.000
_cell.length_c   1.000
_cell.angle_alpha   90.00
_cell.angle_beta   90.00
_cell.angle_gamma   90.00
#
_symmetry.space_group_name_H-M   'P 1'
#
loop_
_entity.id
_entity.type
_entity.pdbx_description
1 polymer ?
#
loop_
_entity_poly.entity_id
_entity_poly.type
_entity_poly.pdbx_seq_one_letter_code
_entity_poly.pdbx_strand_id
1 'polypeptide(L)'
;MPKLFAADLRQALDFKLSEILRFDFLLAGIGGVAVGVLAWHRPELVIANSPWLAGAVGVIIGAVVAGISVQVAFLDQPFLRKLRAIQVNPVKYIAPFLFTAVLGVVAVLVLIAMSSFTPTAPRVVFSVVSLVGGFLGLWTVLSLVAGLDTLVQFVHLKVDALDVPDDIGSAPNITSVKQRGSL
;
A
#
# COMPACT_ATOMS: atom_id res chain seq x y z
N MET A 1 10.19 -21.51 -5.95
CA MET A 1 9.65 -20.19 -6.38
C MET A 1 9.10 -19.30 -5.26
N PRO A 2 8.37 -19.75 -4.21
CA PRO A 2 7.79 -18.83 -3.21
C PRO A 2 8.83 -18.13 -2.30
N LYS A 3 10.00 -18.74 -2.08
CA LYS A 3 11.08 -18.16 -1.26
C LYS A 3 11.76 -16.95 -1.93
N LEU A 4 11.82 -16.92 -3.26
CA LEU A 4 12.37 -15.79 -4.02
C LEU A 4 11.43 -14.57 -3.95
N PHE A 5 10.13 -14.81 -4.09
CA PHE A 5 9.11 -13.77 -3.99
C PHE A 5 9.06 -13.13 -2.60
N ALA A 6 9.19 -13.92 -1.53
CA ALA A 6 9.22 -13.42 -0.16
C ALA A 6 10.49 -12.60 0.15
N ALA A 7 11.64 -13.00 -0.38
CA ALA A 7 12.89 -12.25 -0.23
C ALA A 7 12.84 -10.93 -1.00
N ASP A 8 12.33 -10.94 -2.24
CA ASP A 8 12.13 -9.74 -3.06
C ASP A 8 11.11 -8.78 -2.45
N LEU A 9 10.00 -9.30 -1.91
CA LEU A 9 9.02 -8.51 -1.15
C LEU A 9 9.66 -7.86 0.06
N ARG A 10 10.45 -8.62 0.83
CA ARG A 10 11.10 -8.10 2.04
C ARG A 10 12.12 -7.02 1.71
N GLN A 11 12.95 -7.22 0.69
CA GLN A 11 13.93 -6.23 0.25
C GLN A 11 13.27 -4.98 -0.37
N ALA A 12 12.16 -5.14 -1.10
CA ALA A 12 11.37 -4.03 -1.62
C ALA A 12 10.61 -3.27 -0.52
N LEU A 13 10.18 -3.96 0.55
CA LEU A 13 9.63 -3.34 1.76
C LEU A 13 10.72 -2.54 2.51
N ASP A 14 11.90 -3.12 2.73
CA ASP A 14 12.94 -2.53 3.60
C ASP A 14 13.44 -1.16 3.12
N PHE A 15 13.64 -1.00 1.81
CA PHE A 15 14.17 0.25 1.23
C PHE A 15 13.19 1.43 1.33
N LYS A 16 11.87 1.17 1.33
CA LYS A 16 10.83 2.20 1.43
C LYS A 16 10.29 2.37 2.85
N LEU A 17 10.29 1.29 3.65
CA LEU A 17 9.89 1.33 5.06
C LEU A 17 10.72 2.34 5.83
N SER A 18 12.04 2.42 5.67
CA SER A 18 12.85 3.34 6.49
C SER A 18 12.57 4.83 6.25
N GLU A 19 12.13 5.20 5.04
CA GLU A 19 11.85 6.59 4.64
C GLU A 19 10.38 6.96 4.94
N ILE A 20 9.45 6.05 4.67
CA ILE A 20 8.01 6.19 4.98
C ILE A 20 7.76 6.07 6.50
N LEU A 21 8.41 5.13 7.21
CA LEU A 21 8.23 4.99 8.66
C LEU A 21 8.75 6.19 9.43
N ARG A 22 9.62 7.06 8.91
CA ARG A 22 10.24 8.03 9.82
C ARG A 22 9.30 9.19 10.14
N PHE A 23 8.68 9.78 9.12
CA PHE A 23 7.81 10.93 9.29
C PHE A 23 6.35 10.51 9.55
N ASP A 24 5.83 9.55 8.80
CA ASP A 24 4.44 9.10 8.93
C ASP A 24 4.19 8.45 10.29
N PHE A 25 5.14 7.65 10.78
CA PHE A 25 5.06 7.04 12.11
C PHE A 25 5.08 8.07 13.23
N LEU A 26 5.88 9.14 13.09
CA LEU A 26 6.00 10.18 14.10
C LEU A 26 4.70 10.97 14.19
N LEU A 27 4.13 11.38 13.06
CA LEU A 27 2.83 12.05 13.02
C LEU A 27 1.72 11.11 13.51
N ALA A 28 1.72 9.85 13.06
CA ALA A 28 0.79 8.84 13.53
C ALA A 28 0.89 8.66 15.05
N GLY A 29 2.12 8.63 15.58
CA GLY A 29 2.41 8.54 17.02
C GLY A 29 1.79 9.70 17.79
N ILE A 30 2.03 10.93 17.34
CA ILE A 30 1.46 12.15 17.95
C ILE A 30 -0.06 12.12 17.90
N GLY A 31 -0.65 11.75 16.75
CA GLY A 31 -2.10 11.66 16.62
C GLY A 31 -2.71 10.55 17.47
N GLY A 32 -2.06 9.38 17.56
CA GLY A 32 -2.47 8.30 18.44
C GLY A 32 -2.47 8.71 19.90
N VAL A 33 -1.40 9.37 20.37
CA VAL A 33 -1.34 9.92 21.73
C VAL A 33 -2.43 10.96 21.96
N ALA A 34 -2.67 11.86 21.01
CA ALA A 34 -3.73 12.86 21.11
C ALA A 34 -5.12 12.22 21.25
N VAL A 35 -5.42 11.19 20.45
CA VAL A 35 -6.68 10.44 20.54
C VAL A 35 -6.78 9.65 21.85
N GLY A 36 -5.68 9.07 22.33
CA GLY A 36 -5.62 8.38 23.62
C GLY A 36 -5.88 9.31 24.82
N VAL A 37 -5.29 10.51 24.82
CA VAL A 37 -5.53 11.54 25.85
C VAL A 37 -6.96 12.05 25.78
N LEU A 38 -7.51 12.23 24.57
CA LEU A 38 -8.90 12.61 24.37
C LEU A 38 -9.85 11.54 24.89
N ALA A 39 -9.56 10.26 24.65
CA ALA A 39 -10.33 9.13 25.16
C ALA A 39 -10.33 9.07 26.70
N TRP A 40 -9.23 9.49 27.34
CA TRP A 40 -9.14 9.55 28.81
C TRP A 40 -10.02 10.64 29.42
N HIS A 41 -10.09 11.82 28.80
CA HIS A 41 -10.79 12.99 29.34
C HIS A 41 -12.23 13.13 28.85
N ARG A 42 -12.51 12.70 27.62
CA ARG A 42 -13.77 12.90 26.87
C ARG A 42 -14.11 11.66 26.02
N PRO A 43 -14.34 10.49 26.63
CA PRO A 43 -14.61 9.25 25.89
C PRO A 43 -15.83 9.34 24.98
N GLU A 44 -16.85 10.11 25.36
CA GLU A 44 -18.07 10.33 24.59
C GLU A 44 -17.80 10.89 23.18
N LEU A 45 -16.82 11.80 23.06
CA LEU A 45 -16.45 12.39 21.78
C LEU A 45 -15.75 11.38 20.87
N VAL A 46 -14.89 10.54 21.45
CA VAL A 46 -14.16 9.52 20.68
C VAL A 46 -15.11 8.43 20.20
N ILE A 47 -16.04 7.97 21.05
CA ILE A 47 -17.06 6.99 20.66
C ILE A 47 -17.94 7.55 19.55
N ALA A 48 -18.46 8.78 19.69
CA ALA A 48 -19.34 9.40 18.69
C ALA A 48 -18.67 9.63 17.33
N ASN A 49 -17.37 9.95 17.31
CA ASN A 49 -16.62 10.22 16.07
C ASN A 49 -15.93 8.98 15.50
N SER A 50 -15.83 7.89 16.25
CA SER A 50 -15.20 6.65 15.80
C SER A 50 -15.77 6.07 14.49
N PRO A 51 -17.09 6.10 14.21
CA PRO A 51 -17.63 5.54 12.97
C PRO A 51 -17.25 6.38 11.75
N TRP A 52 -17.18 7.71 11.92
CA TRP A 52 -16.73 8.62 10.86
C TRP A 52 -15.28 8.37 10.48
N LEU A 53 -14.41 8.17 11.49
CA LEU A 53 -13.00 7.84 11.27
C LEU A 53 -12.87 6.49 10.55
N ALA A 54 -13.62 5.47 11.00
CA ALA A 54 -13.65 4.15 10.36
C ALA A 54 -14.12 4.23 8.91
N GLY A 55 -15.17 5.02 8.63
CA GLY A 55 -15.67 5.26 7.29
C GLY A 55 -14.63 5.93 6.38
N ALA A 56 -13.94 6.96 6.87
CA ALA A 56 -12.89 7.64 6.12
C ALA A 56 -11.72 6.70 5.77
N VAL A 57 -11.25 5.90 6.74
CA VAL A 57 -10.22 4.89 6.50
C VAL A 57 -10.71 3.82 5.52
N GLY A 58 -11.98 3.40 5.62
CA GLY A 58 -12.60 2.47 4.66
C GLY A 58 -12.59 2.98 3.22
N VAL A 59 -12.91 4.26 3.00
CA VAL A 59 -12.84 4.89 1.67
C VAL A 59 -11.41 4.90 1.15
N ILE A 60 -10.42 5.22 2.01
CA ILE A 60 -9.00 5.21 1.64
C ILE A 60 -8.55 3.81 1.21
N ILE A 61 -8.95 2.76 1.93
CA ILE A 61 -8.65 1.37 1.55
C ILE A 61 -9.28 1.03 0.19
N GLY A 62 -10.53 1.45 -0.04
CA GLY A 62 -11.18 1.29 -1.34
C GLY A 62 -10.37 1.92 -2.49
N ALA A 63 -9.84 3.14 -2.28
CA ALA A 63 -8.97 3.81 -3.23
C ALA A 63 -7.63 3.09 -3.44
N VAL A 64 -7.02 2.58 -2.36
CA VAL A 64 -5.78 1.77 -2.44
C VAL A 64 -6.00 0.51 -3.25
N VAL A 65 -7.09 -0.23 -3.02
CA VAL A 65 -7.43 -1.44 -3.77
C VAL A 65 -7.71 -1.13 -5.25
N ALA A 66 -8.38 -0.01 -5.54
CA ALA A 66 -8.57 0.46 -6.90
C ALA A 66 -7.21 0.77 -7.58
N GLY A 67 -6.30 1.44 -6.88
CA GLY A 67 -4.94 1.72 -7.36
C GLY A 67 -4.14 0.45 -7.67
N ILE A 68 -4.22 -0.56 -6.79
CA ILE A 68 -3.61 -1.89 -7.04
C ILE A 68 -4.22 -2.51 -8.30
N SER A 69 -5.54 -2.47 -8.46
CA SER A 69 -6.23 -3.05 -9.60
C SER A 69 -5.77 -2.42 -10.92
N VAL A 70 -5.58 -1.09 -10.93
CA VAL A 70 -5.05 -0.36 -12.08
C VAL A 70 -3.60 -0.78 -12.38
N GLN A 71 -2.74 -0.88 -11.37
CA GLN A 71 -1.36 -1.35 -11.56
C GLN A 71 -1.31 -2.77 -12.12
N VAL A 72 -2.13 -3.67 -11.58
CA VAL A 72 -2.22 -5.06 -12.06
C VAL A 72 -2.74 -5.12 -13.49
N ALA A 73 -3.73 -4.29 -13.85
CA ALA A 73 -4.23 -4.21 -15.22
C ALA A 73 -3.16 -3.73 -16.22
N PHE A 74 -2.23 -2.88 -15.78
CA PHE A 74 -1.11 -2.38 -16.59
C PHE A 74 0.16 -3.25 -16.55
N LEU A 75 0.15 -4.35 -15.80
CA LEU A 75 1.22 -5.37 -15.79
C LEU A 75 0.96 -6.45 -16.85
N ASP A 76 0.70 -6.02 -18.07
CA ASP A 76 0.55 -6.85 -19.25
C ASP A 76 1.89 -7.51 -19.67
N GLN A 77 1.81 -8.67 -20.34
CA GLN A 77 2.99 -9.42 -20.78
C GLN A 77 4.09 -8.61 -21.50
N PRO A 78 3.77 -7.72 -22.47
CA PRO A 78 4.80 -6.91 -23.14
C PRO A 78 5.53 -5.99 -22.15
N PHE A 79 4.82 -5.39 -21.21
CA PHE A 79 5.42 -4.54 -20.19
C PHE A 79 6.29 -5.33 -19.21
N LEU A 80 5.87 -6.53 -18.80
CA LEU A 80 6.69 -7.43 -17.97
C LEU A 80 7.97 -7.89 -18.67
N ARG A 81 7.95 -8.06 -20.01
CA ARG A 81 9.16 -8.36 -20.79
C ARG A 81 10.13 -7.19 -20.80
N LYS A 82 9.63 -5.97 -21.01
CA LYS A 82 10.43 -4.74 -20.96
C LYS A 82 11.04 -4.52 -19.57
N LEU A 83 10.26 -4.69 -18.51
CA LEU A 83 10.74 -4.63 -17.12
C LEU A 83 11.82 -5.68 -16.84
N ARG A 84 11.66 -6.90 -17.35
CA ARG A 84 12.68 -7.95 -17.22
C ARG A 84 13.95 -7.62 -17.99
N ALA A 85 13.85 -6.99 -19.15
CA ALA A 85 15.00 -6.56 -19.95
C ALA A 85 15.86 -5.52 -19.23
N ILE A 86 15.23 -4.63 -18.45
CA ILE A 86 15.93 -3.63 -17.60
C ILE A 86 16.22 -4.13 -16.18
N GLN A 87 15.97 -5.41 -15.88
CA GLN A 87 16.13 -6.05 -14.57
C GLN A 87 15.41 -5.33 -13.41
N VAL A 88 14.33 -4.60 -13.70
CA VAL A 88 13.53 -3.91 -12.67
C VAL A 88 12.44 -4.85 -12.16
N ASN A 89 12.38 -5.04 -10.84
CA ASN A 89 11.39 -5.90 -10.21
C ASN A 89 10.03 -5.19 -10.07
N PRO A 90 8.95 -5.67 -10.72
CA PRO A 90 7.62 -5.04 -10.67
C PRO A 90 7.03 -5.01 -9.25
N VAL A 91 7.47 -5.91 -8.38
CA VAL A 91 6.99 -6.03 -7.00
C VAL A 91 7.26 -4.76 -6.18
N LYS A 92 8.28 -3.97 -6.55
CA LYS A 92 8.65 -2.71 -5.88
C LYS A 92 7.57 -1.63 -5.95
N TYR A 93 6.67 -1.70 -6.93
CA TYR A 93 5.58 -0.74 -7.13
C TYR A 93 4.30 -1.18 -6.41
N ILE A 94 4.08 -2.48 -6.28
CA ILE A 94 2.89 -3.06 -5.61
C ILE A 94 3.05 -3.08 -4.08
N ALA A 95 4.27 -3.31 -3.59
CA ALA A 95 4.55 -3.50 -2.16
C ALA A 95 4.04 -2.38 -1.23
N PRO A 96 4.20 -1.08 -1.56
CA PRO A 96 3.69 0.02 -0.73
C PRO A 96 2.17 0.01 -0.62
N PHE A 97 1.47 -0.26 -1.72
CA PHE A 97 0.01 -0.36 -1.73
C PHE A 97 -0.49 -1.55 -0.91
N LEU A 98 0.17 -2.70 -1.02
CA LEU A 98 -0.17 -3.88 -0.24
C LEU A 98 0.04 -3.64 1.27
N PHE A 99 1.15 -2.98 1.63
CA PHE A 99 1.41 -2.60 3.01
C PHE A 99 0.33 -1.65 3.56
N THR A 100 -0.01 -0.59 2.82
CA THR A 100 -1.07 0.35 3.22
C THR A 100 -2.43 -0.33 3.30
N ALA A 101 -2.75 -1.27 2.41
CA ALA A 101 -3.99 -2.03 2.45
C ALA A 101 -4.09 -2.89 3.71
N VAL A 102 -3.04 -3.65 4.04
CA VAL A 102 -3.01 -4.49 5.26
C VAL A 102 -3.10 -3.63 6.51
N LEU A 103 -2.31 -2.55 6.57
CA LEU A 103 -2.32 -1.62 7.70
C LEU A 103 -3.70 -0.98 7.88
N GLY A 104 -4.35 -0.57 6.78
CA GLY A 104 -5.71 -0.04 6.80
C GLY A 104 -6.76 -1.04 7.28
N VAL A 105 -6.70 -2.29 6.83
CA VAL A 105 -7.62 -3.34 7.32
C VAL A 105 -7.49 -3.53 8.83
N VAL A 106 -6.26 -3.59 9.34
CA VAL A 106 -6.00 -3.68 10.79
C VAL A 106 -6.52 -2.43 11.50
N ALA A 107 -6.30 -1.23 10.95
CA ALA A 107 -6.81 0.02 11.51
C ALA A 107 -8.34 0.01 11.62
N VAL A 108 -9.05 -0.38 10.55
CA VAL A 108 -10.53 -0.45 10.56
C VAL A 108 -11.03 -1.43 11.61
N LEU A 109 -10.40 -2.60 11.75
CA LEU A 109 -10.78 -3.56 12.79
C LEU A 109 -10.66 -2.97 14.21
N VAL A 110 -9.58 -2.23 14.48
CA VAL A 110 -9.39 -1.56 15.78
C VAL A 110 -10.39 -0.40 15.97
N LEU A 111 -10.68 0.36 14.92
CA LEU A 111 -11.66 1.45 14.97
C LEU A 111 -13.10 0.93 15.17
N ILE A 112 -13.44 -0.20 14.54
CA ILE A 112 -14.72 -0.88 14.78
C ILE A 112 -14.78 -1.38 16.23
N ALA A 113 -13.71 -2.01 16.72
CA ALA A 113 -13.65 -2.42 18.12
C ALA A 113 -13.86 -1.21 19.05
N MET A 114 -13.21 -0.07 18.77
CA MET A 114 -13.39 1.19 19.51
C MET A 114 -14.84 1.68 19.49
N SER A 115 -15.54 1.57 18.35
CA SER A 115 -16.95 1.97 18.23
C SER A 115 -17.92 1.10 19.04
N SER A 116 -17.51 -0.12 19.40
CA SER A 116 -18.33 -1.03 20.20
C SER A 116 -18.30 -0.75 21.70
N PHE A 117 -17.39 0.14 22.16
CA PHE A 117 -17.26 0.46 23.58
C PHE A 117 -18.40 1.35 24.07
N THR A 118 -18.87 1.06 25.30
CA THR A 118 -19.81 1.91 26.03
C THR A 118 -19.07 2.92 26.90
N PRO A 119 -19.66 4.10 27.21
CA PRO A 119 -19.03 5.14 28.04
C PRO A 119 -18.66 4.69 29.47
N THR A 120 -19.23 3.56 29.91
CA THR A 120 -19.00 2.95 31.22
C THR A 120 -17.79 2.00 31.25
N ALA A 121 -17.12 1.80 30.12
CA ALA A 121 -15.99 0.89 30.02
C ALA A 121 -14.77 1.33 30.85
N PRO A 122 -13.88 0.40 31.23
CA PRO A 122 -12.65 0.73 31.94
C PRO A 122 -11.81 1.75 31.14
N ARG A 123 -11.63 2.95 31.71
CA ARG A 123 -10.97 4.09 31.04
C ARG A 123 -9.57 3.76 30.52
N VAL A 124 -8.83 2.93 31.24
CA VAL A 124 -7.50 2.46 30.85
C VAL A 124 -7.55 1.67 29.55
N VAL A 125 -8.45 0.69 29.47
CA VAL A 125 -8.59 -0.18 28.28
C VAL A 125 -9.06 0.64 27.09
N PHE A 126 -10.08 1.49 27.29
CA PHE A 126 -10.60 2.34 26.22
C PHE A 126 -9.52 3.29 25.68
N SER A 127 -8.74 3.93 26.55
CA SER A 127 -7.71 4.88 26.12
C SER A 127 -6.56 4.20 25.36
N VAL A 128 -6.18 2.98 25.74
CA VAL A 128 -5.17 2.20 25.01
C VAL A 128 -5.69 1.80 23.63
N VAL A 129 -6.93 1.29 23.56
CA VAL A 129 -7.56 0.93 22.28
C VAL A 129 -7.71 2.16 21.38
N SER A 130 -8.12 3.30 21.92
CA SER A 130 -8.23 4.56 21.18
C SER A 130 -6.88 5.11 20.73
N LEU A 131 -5.83 4.95 21.54
CA LEU A 131 -4.46 5.32 21.13
C LEU A 131 -4.02 4.49 19.94
N VAL A 132 -4.18 3.17 20.01
CA VAL A 132 -3.79 2.25 18.92
C VAL A 132 -4.66 2.50 17.68
N GLY A 133 -5.96 2.71 17.85
CA GLY A 133 -6.87 3.01 16.75
C GLY A 133 -6.57 4.33 16.06
N GLY A 134 -6.31 5.39 16.83
CA GLY A 134 -5.90 6.70 16.30
C GLY A 134 -4.55 6.66 15.61
N PHE A 135 -3.59 5.93 16.19
CA PHE A 135 -2.28 5.69 15.60
C PHE A 135 -2.37 4.99 14.25
N LEU A 136 -3.02 3.82 14.22
CA LEU A 136 -3.16 3.03 13.00
C LEU A 136 -4.00 3.75 11.94
N GLY A 137 -5.08 4.42 12.35
CA GLY A 137 -5.93 5.21 11.46
C GLY A 137 -5.13 6.32 10.78
N LEU A 138 -4.40 7.13 11.56
CA LEU A 138 -3.61 8.23 11.00
C LEU A 138 -2.44 7.72 10.17
N TRP A 139 -1.78 6.65 10.60
CA TRP A 139 -0.73 6.03 9.80
C TRP A 139 -1.28 5.56 8.44
N THR A 140 -2.46 4.94 8.40
CA THR A 140 -3.09 4.54 7.12
C THR A 140 -3.25 5.72 6.18
N VAL A 141 -3.72 6.85 6.71
CA VAL A 141 -3.93 8.08 5.93
C VAL A 141 -2.62 8.63 5.40
N LEU A 142 -1.58 8.70 6.24
CA LEU A 142 -0.28 9.25 5.86
C LEU A 142 0.43 8.37 4.83
N SER A 143 0.37 7.04 5.00
CA SER A 143 0.94 6.08 4.04
C SER A 143 0.27 6.09 2.67
N LEU A 144 -0.89 6.74 2.53
CA LEU A 144 -1.51 6.97 1.21
C LEU A 144 -0.64 7.89 0.35
N VAL A 145 0.03 8.89 0.93
CA VAL A 145 0.86 9.85 0.18
C VAL A 145 2.00 9.12 -0.52
N ALA A 146 2.69 8.24 0.20
CA ALA A 146 3.72 7.39 -0.38
C ALA A 146 3.15 6.41 -1.43
N GLY A 147 1.94 5.89 -1.22
CA GLY A 147 1.24 5.10 -2.23
C GLY A 147 1.05 5.88 -3.53
N LEU A 148 0.51 7.10 -3.45
CA LEU A 148 0.27 7.96 -4.61
C LEU A 148 1.55 8.32 -5.37
N ASP A 149 2.63 8.66 -4.67
CA ASP A 149 3.93 8.90 -5.30
C ASP A 149 4.40 7.68 -6.12
N THR A 150 4.29 6.50 -5.53
CA THR A 150 4.68 5.25 -6.24
C THR A 150 3.78 4.92 -7.42
N LEU A 151 2.51 5.31 -7.38
CA LEU A 151 1.59 5.19 -8.52
C LEU A 151 1.99 6.13 -9.65
N VAL A 152 2.32 7.39 -9.34
CA VAL A 152 2.79 8.36 -10.34
C VAL A 152 4.07 7.86 -11.01
N GLN A 153 5.02 7.36 -10.23
CA GLN A 153 6.25 6.74 -10.77
C GLN A 153 5.94 5.56 -11.70
N PHE A 154 4.97 4.71 -11.32
CA PHE A 154 4.56 3.59 -12.14
C PHE A 154 3.89 4.02 -13.46
N VAL A 155 3.04 5.05 -13.42
CA VAL A 155 2.37 5.60 -14.61
C VAL A 155 3.39 6.21 -15.56
N HIS A 156 4.35 7.00 -15.06
CA HIS A 156 5.44 7.53 -15.90
C HIS A 156 6.23 6.39 -16.56
N LEU A 157 6.59 5.36 -15.80
CA LEU A 157 7.32 4.22 -16.35
C LEU A 157 6.51 3.45 -17.40
N LYS A 158 5.18 3.39 -17.26
CA LYS A 158 4.29 2.80 -18.27
C LYS A 158 4.24 3.65 -19.54
N VAL A 159 4.14 4.97 -19.42
CA VAL A 159 4.15 5.90 -20.56
C VAL A 159 5.47 5.80 -21.31
N ASP A 160 6.61 5.84 -20.60
CA ASP A 160 7.93 5.69 -21.20
C ASP A 160 8.08 4.33 -21.89
N ALA A 161 7.50 3.27 -21.32
CA ALA A 161 7.53 1.94 -21.93
C ALA A 161 6.67 1.81 -23.20
N LEU A 162 5.74 2.73 -23.48
CA LEU A 162 4.99 2.77 -24.74
C LEU A 162 5.86 3.27 -25.90
N ASP A 163 6.83 4.14 -25.62
CA ASP A 163 7.75 4.68 -26.65
C ASP A 163 8.85 3.68 -27.05
N VAL A 164 8.99 2.58 -26.30
CA VAL A 164 9.97 1.53 -26.57
C VAL A 164 9.35 0.45 -27.45
N PRO A 165 9.99 0.01 -28.55
CA PRO A 165 9.52 -1.11 -29.37
C PRO A 165 9.29 -2.42 -28.58
N ASP A 166 8.27 -3.20 -28.96
CA ASP A 166 7.85 -4.43 -28.25
C ASP A 166 8.72 -5.67 -28.54
N ASP A 167 9.71 -5.55 -29.42
CA ASP A 167 10.61 -6.62 -29.85
C ASP A 167 11.74 -6.91 -28.85
N ILE A 168 11.96 -6.05 -27.86
CA ILE A 168 12.96 -6.24 -26.81
C ILE A 168 12.68 -7.50 -25.99
N GLY A 169 13.57 -8.49 -26.08
CA GLY A 169 13.47 -9.77 -25.37
C GLY A 169 12.73 -10.88 -26.11
N SER A 170 12.25 -10.63 -27.33
CA SER A 170 11.82 -11.70 -28.23
C SER A 170 13.08 -12.35 -28.81
N ALA A 171 13.40 -13.58 -28.38
CA ALA A 171 14.45 -14.35 -29.04
C ALA A 171 14.12 -14.42 -30.54
N PRO A 172 15.08 -14.15 -31.45
CA PRO A 172 14.81 -14.24 -32.87
C PRO A 172 14.30 -15.65 -33.16
N ASN A 173 13.10 -15.76 -33.72
CA ASN A 173 12.55 -17.04 -34.12
C ASN A 173 13.36 -17.55 -35.33
N ILE A 174 14.41 -18.32 -35.06
CA ILE A 174 15.38 -18.83 -36.04
C ILE A 174 14.73 -19.80 -37.05
N THR A 175 13.42 -20.07 -36.94
CA THR A 175 12.70 -20.95 -37.86
C THR A 175 12.32 -20.31 -39.20
N SER A 176 12.33 -18.97 -39.34
CA SER A 176 11.99 -18.32 -40.61
C SER A 176 13.17 -18.16 -41.59
N VAL A 177 14.42 -18.27 -41.10
CA VAL A 177 15.61 -18.12 -41.95
C VAL A 177 15.93 -19.40 -42.73
N LYS A 178 15.52 -20.58 -42.23
CA LYS A 178 15.83 -21.85 -42.88
C LYS A 178 14.92 -22.21 -44.07
N GLN A 179 13.80 -21.51 -44.26
CA GLN A 179 12.88 -21.77 -45.39
C GLN A 179 13.12 -20.91 -46.64
N ARG A 180 14.03 -19.92 -46.60
CA ARG A 180 14.41 -19.13 -47.80
C ARG A 180 15.70 -19.60 -48.48
N GLY A 181 16.26 -20.74 -48.06
CA GLY A 181 17.59 -21.21 -48.48
C GLY A 181 17.65 -22.62 -49.06
N SER A 182 16.58 -23.14 -49.65
CA SER A 182 16.66 -24.31 -50.54
C SER A 182 15.89 -24.03 -51.82
N LEU A 183 16.57 -23.34 -52.74
CA LEU A 183 16.35 -23.51 -54.17
C LEU A 183 16.84 -24.89 -54.58
#